data_AF-W2EY13-F1
#
_entry.id   AF-W2EY13-F1
#
_cell.length_a   1.000
_cell.length_b   1.000
_cell.length_c   1.000
_cell.angle_alpha   90.00
_cell.angle_beta   90.00
_cell.angle_gamma   90.00
#
_symmetry.space_group_name_H-M   'P 1'
#
loop_
_entity.id
_entity.type
_entity.pdbx_description
1 polymer ?
#
loop_
_entity_poly.entity_id
_entity_poly.type
_entity_poly.pdbx_seq_one_letter_code
_entity_poly.pdbx_strand_id
1 'polypeptide(L)'
;VTASAGTAVTGTAGAAVTGGAGAQGPPGAPYAGGDLMLRALGNPPVALLPGGANNPVVLRAGWPAMGLVTTARALAGFYRDLVAGRILRPATLTDALRPRSDGIDRVLGARSAFGLGYMRPAMTFLTPAPGVDSAFGHTGLGGSVGLGDPARGLALAYTMNRLATELGDGLRAYRLTEAVYAALG
;
A
#
# COMPACT_ATOMS: atom_id res chain seq x y z
N VAL A 1 -35.79 46.23 -27.29
CA VAL A 1 -34.95 47.16 -28.09
C VAL A 1 -33.65 47.31 -27.29
N THR A 2 -32.47 46.79 -27.63
CA THR A 2 -31.85 46.22 -28.84
C THR A 2 -30.60 45.42 -28.40
N ALA A 3 -30.18 44.44 -29.21
CA ALA A 3 -29.09 43.49 -28.98
C ALA A 3 -27.71 43.94 -29.54
N SER A 4 -26.62 43.26 -29.15
CA SER A 4 -25.57 42.64 -30.04
C SER A 4 -24.36 42.15 -29.21
N ALA A 5 -24.01 40.84 -29.28
CA ALA A 5 -22.87 40.19 -30.00
C ALA A 5 -21.49 40.39 -29.31
N GLY A 6 -20.58 39.44 -29.06
CA GLY A 6 -20.26 38.07 -29.53
C GLY A 6 -18.72 37.99 -29.70
N THR A 7 -18.04 36.89 -29.36
CA THR A 7 -16.98 36.15 -30.14
C THR A 7 -16.25 35.10 -29.28
N ALA A 8 -16.00 33.92 -29.85
CA ALA A 8 -15.17 32.81 -29.35
C ALA A 8 -14.06 32.48 -30.35
N VAL A 9 -12.88 31.96 -29.93
CA VAL A 9 -11.93 31.23 -30.80
C VAL A 9 -11.07 30.20 -30.02
N THR A 10 -10.91 29.03 -30.64
CA THR A 10 -10.14 27.78 -30.39
C THR A 10 -8.66 27.85 -30.87
N GLY A 11 -7.65 27.16 -30.30
CA GLY A 11 -7.21 25.78 -30.63
C GLY A 11 -5.76 25.67 -31.21
N THR A 12 -5.24 24.43 -31.35
CA THR A 12 -4.01 23.89 -32.05
C THR A 12 -2.77 23.51 -31.20
N ALA A 13 -1.86 22.55 -31.50
CA ALA A 13 -1.81 21.19 -32.10
C ALA A 13 -0.39 20.92 -32.71
N GLY A 14 0.24 19.75 -32.44
CA GLY A 14 1.35 19.10 -33.22
C GLY A 14 2.79 19.64 -33.00
N ALA A 15 3.92 18.94 -33.19
CA ALA A 15 4.28 17.63 -33.77
C ALA A 15 5.77 17.26 -33.44
N ALA A 16 6.19 16.02 -33.79
CA ALA A 16 7.45 15.31 -33.49
C ALA A 16 8.68 15.65 -34.40
N VAL A 17 9.90 15.11 -34.09
CA VAL A 17 10.87 14.44 -35.03
C VAL A 17 12.30 14.13 -34.45
N THR A 18 12.74 12.87 -34.68
CA THR A 18 14.08 12.22 -34.91
C THR A 18 15.32 12.36 -34.00
N GLY A 19 16.08 11.25 -33.91
CA GLY A 19 17.30 11.08 -33.09
C GLY A 19 18.66 11.14 -33.80
N GLY A 20 19.71 11.00 -32.99
CA GLY A 20 21.14 10.89 -33.34
C GLY A 20 21.94 10.34 -32.15
N ALA A 21 22.97 9.54 -32.43
CA ALA A 21 23.70 8.71 -31.48
C ALA A 21 24.65 9.48 -30.54
N GLY A 22 24.69 9.05 -29.27
CA GLY A 22 25.82 9.24 -28.35
C GLY A 22 25.86 10.55 -27.56
N ALA A 23 24.78 10.95 -26.90
CA ALA A 23 24.79 12.09 -25.96
C ALA A 23 24.12 11.70 -24.65
N GLN A 24 24.66 12.18 -23.52
CA GLN A 24 23.90 12.20 -22.26
C GLN A 24 22.47 12.63 -22.56
N GLY A 25 21.50 11.77 -22.19
CA GLY A 25 20.09 12.08 -22.39
C GLY A 25 19.81 13.47 -21.80
N PRO A 26 18.95 14.28 -22.47
CA PRO A 26 18.75 15.66 -22.08
C PRO A 26 18.37 15.74 -20.61
N PRO A 27 18.86 16.74 -19.85
CA PRO A 27 18.35 16.99 -18.50
C PRO A 27 16.84 17.23 -18.63
N GLY A 28 16.04 16.25 -18.19
CA GLY A 28 14.60 16.24 -18.42
C GLY A 28 13.98 14.91 -18.89
N ALA A 29 14.74 13.83 -19.08
CA ALA A 29 14.11 12.50 -19.08
C ALA A 29 13.57 12.19 -17.66
N PRO A 30 12.25 12.01 -17.44
CA PRO A 30 11.65 11.95 -16.10
C PRO A 30 12.07 10.72 -15.27
N TYR A 31 12.97 9.90 -15.79
CA TYR A 31 13.44 8.66 -15.17
C TYR A 31 14.95 8.64 -14.89
N ALA A 32 15.70 9.69 -15.22
CA ALA A 32 17.13 9.81 -14.94
C ALA A 32 17.36 10.67 -13.68
N GLY A 33 17.16 10.07 -12.49
CA GLY A 33 17.50 10.69 -11.19
C GLY A 33 16.37 10.81 -10.16
N GLY A 34 15.27 10.05 -10.31
CA GLY A 34 14.03 10.25 -9.54
C GLY A 34 14.04 9.84 -8.05
N ASP A 35 13.10 10.43 -7.32
CA ASP A 35 12.72 10.14 -5.92
C ASP A 35 12.71 8.63 -5.59
N LEU A 36 13.25 8.26 -4.43
CA LEU A 36 13.34 6.85 -3.97
C LEU A 36 11.96 6.21 -3.86
N MET A 37 10.95 6.99 -3.45
CA MET A 37 9.57 6.52 -3.34
C MET A 37 9.03 6.09 -4.71
N LEU A 38 9.20 6.93 -5.72
CA LEU A 38 8.74 6.65 -7.08
C LEU A 38 9.40 5.40 -7.65
N ARG A 39 10.71 5.21 -7.43
CA ARG A 39 11.44 4.03 -7.89
C ARG A 39 10.99 2.75 -7.19
N ALA A 40 10.73 2.80 -5.89
CA ALA A 40 10.32 1.65 -5.12
C ALA A 40 8.87 1.23 -5.42
N LEU A 41 7.95 2.19 -5.49
CA LEU A 41 6.52 1.91 -5.66
C LEU A 41 6.09 1.76 -7.13
N GLY A 42 6.86 2.33 -8.06
CA GLY A 42 6.61 2.25 -9.49
C GLY A 42 7.16 0.99 -10.17
N ASN A 43 7.82 0.09 -9.43
CA ASN A 43 8.43 -1.12 -9.97
C ASN A 43 7.81 -2.38 -9.33
N PRO A 44 7.24 -3.33 -10.11
CA PRO A 44 7.13 -3.32 -11.57
C PRO A 44 6.17 -2.25 -12.11
N PRO A 45 6.38 -1.75 -13.34
CA PRO A 45 5.61 -0.63 -13.91
C PRO A 45 4.25 -1.08 -14.45
N VAL A 46 3.44 -1.70 -13.58
CA VAL A 46 2.14 -2.28 -13.95
C VAL A 46 1.16 -1.25 -14.50
N ALA A 47 1.31 0.03 -14.11
CA ALA A 47 0.49 1.12 -14.61
C ALA A 47 0.65 1.37 -16.12
N LEU A 48 1.72 0.86 -16.75
CA LEU A 48 1.94 0.94 -18.20
C LEU A 48 1.18 -0.14 -18.98
N LEU A 49 0.62 -1.14 -18.30
CA LEU A 49 -0.16 -2.21 -18.94
C LEU A 49 -1.63 -1.82 -19.05
N PRO A 50 -2.34 -2.23 -20.12
CA PRO A 50 -3.79 -2.12 -20.18
C PRO A 50 -4.44 -2.81 -18.96
N GLY A 51 -5.29 -2.07 -18.24
CA GLY A 51 -5.92 -2.55 -17.00
C GLY A 51 -5.04 -2.47 -15.75
N GLY A 52 -3.79 -2.00 -15.85
CA GLY A 52 -2.92 -1.78 -14.71
C GLY A 52 -2.62 -3.07 -13.93
N ALA A 53 -2.78 -3.02 -12.61
CA ALA A 53 -2.66 -4.18 -11.73
C ALA A 53 -3.72 -5.28 -11.99
N ASN A 54 -4.83 -4.94 -12.65
CA ASN A 54 -5.86 -5.92 -13.04
C ASN A 54 -5.52 -6.65 -14.36
N ASN A 55 -4.39 -6.34 -14.99
CA ASN A 55 -3.96 -7.05 -16.18
C ASN A 55 -3.79 -8.56 -15.85
N PRO A 56 -4.34 -9.50 -16.65
CA PRO A 56 -4.27 -10.93 -16.37
C PRO A 56 -2.85 -11.48 -16.20
N VAL A 57 -1.85 -10.88 -16.87
CA VAL A 57 -0.44 -11.27 -16.70
C VAL A 57 0.05 -10.91 -15.30
N VAL A 58 -0.31 -9.73 -14.79
CA VAL A 58 0.05 -9.28 -13.43
C VAL A 58 -0.62 -10.16 -12.38
N LEU A 59 -1.91 -10.44 -12.53
CA LEU A 59 -2.66 -11.28 -11.59
C LEU A 59 -2.12 -12.72 -11.51
N ARG A 60 -1.56 -13.24 -12.60
CA ARG A 60 -0.98 -14.60 -12.66
C ARG A 60 0.50 -14.65 -12.30
N ALA A 61 1.18 -13.50 -12.19
CA ALA A 61 2.62 -13.45 -11.97
C ALA A 61 3.05 -13.94 -10.58
N GLY A 62 2.14 -13.95 -9.60
CA GLY A 62 2.41 -14.46 -8.26
C GLY A 62 3.45 -13.66 -7.48
N TRP A 63 3.61 -12.36 -7.77
CA TRP A 63 4.62 -11.51 -7.11
C TRP A 63 4.31 -11.32 -5.62
N PRO A 64 5.16 -11.81 -4.69
CA PRO A 64 4.83 -11.82 -3.26
C PRO A 64 4.60 -10.44 -2.65
N ALA A 65 5.22 -9.39 -3.18
CA ALA A 65 5.13 -8.03 -2.65
C ALA A 65 3.83 -7.27 -3.02
N MET A 66 3.11 -7.70 -4.07
CA MET A 66 1.94 -6.96 -4.59
C MET A 66 0.84 -7.81 -5.23
N GLY A 67 1.07 -9.11 -5.43
CA GLY A 67 0.23 -10.02 -6.21
C GLY A 67 -0.79 -10.82 -5.40
N LEU A 68 -1.00 -10.50 -4.12
CA LEU A 68 -1.98 -11.20 -3.29
C LEU A 68 -3.41 -10.88 -3.77
N VAL A 69 -4.14 -11.91 -4.19
CA VAL A 69 -5.58 -11.86 -4.43
C VAL A 69 -6.27 -12.71 -3.38
N THR A 70 -7.11 -12.09 -2.55
CA THR A 70 -7.75 -12.77 -1.42
C THR A 70 -9.07 -12.12 -1.05
N THR A 71 -9.87 -12.82 -0.24
CA THR A 71 -11.03 -12.23 0.45
C THR A 71 -10.62 -11.79 1.84
N ALA A 72 -11.31 -10.80 2.42
CA ALA A 72 -11.11 -10.42 3.82
C ALA A 72 -11.22 -11.63 4.77
N ARG A 73 -12.18 -12.53 4.54
CA ARG A 73 -12.35 -13.74 5.35
C ARG A 73 -11.14 -14.66 5.31
N ALA A 74 -10.59 -14.92 4.12
CA ALA A 74 -9.42 -15.78 3.96
C ALA A 74 -8.17 -15.14 4.58
N LEU A 75 -7.96 -13.84 4.37
CA LEU A 75 -6.83 -13.12 4.96
C LEU A 75 -6.92 -13.05 6.50
N ALA A 76 -8.10 -12.75 7.05
CA ALA A 76 -8.32 -12.81 8.50
C ALA A 76 -8.10 -14.23 9.04
N GLY A 77 -8.51 -15.26 8.29
CA GLY A 77 -8.24 -16.66 8.62
C GLY A 77 -6.75 -16.98 8.70
N PHE A 78 -5.95 -16.47 7.75
CA PHE A 78 -4.49 -16.61 7.78
C PHE A 78 -3.87 -15.97 9.04
N TYR A 79 -4.23 -14.72 9.37
CA TYR A 79 -3.74 -14.06 10.59
C TYR A 79 -4.22 -14.76 11.87
N ARG A 80 -5.46 -15.25 11.89
CA ARG A 80 -5.99 -16.07 12.99
C ARG A 80 -5.17 -17.34 13.18
N ASP A 81 -4.78 -18.00 12.10
CA ASP A 81 -4.01 -19.24 12.15
C ASP A 81 -2.55 -19.00 12.54
N LEU A 82 -1.97 -17.85 12.20
CA LEU A 82 -0.69 -17.39 12.75
C LEU A 82 -0.77 -17.15 14.27
N VAL A 83 -1.75 -16.36 14.71
CA VAL A 83 -1.97 -16.04 16.14
C VAL A 83 -2.22 -17.31 16.96
N ALA A 84 -2.99 -18.26 16.42
CA ALA A 84 -3.27 -19.54 17.07
C ALA A 84 -2.09 -20.55 17.01
N GLY A 85 -0.97 -20.20 16.38
CA GLY A 85 0.19 -21.09 16.25
C GLY A 85 -0.03 -22.30 15.34
N ARG A 86 -1.00 -22.24 14.41
CA ARG A 86 -1.31 -23.32 13.46
C ARG A 86 -0.41 -23.33 12.23
N ILE A 87 0.15 -22.18 11.87
CA ILE A 87 1.07 -22.03 10.72
C ILE A 87 2.52 -21.99 11.18
N LEU A 88 2.81 -21.15 12.18
CA LEU A 88 4.13 -21.04 12.80
C LEU A 88 4.04 -21.46 14.26
N ARG A 89 5.11 -22.06 14.79
CA ARG A 89 5.23 -22.25 16.24
C ARG A 89 5.14 -20.87 16.93
N PRO A 90 4.48 -20.75 18.09
CA PRO A 90 4.36 -19.47 18.80
C PRO A 90 5.70 -18.75 18.98
N ALA A 91 6.75 -19.47 19.40
CA ALA A 91 8.09 -18.91 19.57
C ALA A 91 8.70 -18.37 18.25
N THR A 92 8.38 -18.99 17.10
CA THR A 92 8.82 -18.51 15.79
C THR A 92 8.10 -17.23 15.40
N LEU A 93 6.79 -17.13 15.67
CA LEU A 93 6.06 -15.87 15.48
C LEU A 93 6.63 -14.78 16.39
N THR A 94 6.87 -15.07 17.68
CA THR A 94 7.48 -14.11 18.62
C THR A 94 8.82 -13.56 18.11
N ASP A 95 9.74 -14.40 17.61
CA ASP A 95 11.00 -13.90 17.05
C ASP A 95 10.81 -13.11 15.74
N ALA A 96 9.82 -13.49 14.92
CA ALA A 96 9.48 -12.74 13.71
C ALA A 96 8.89 -11.35 14.04
N LEU A 97 8.20 -11.19 15.16
CA LEU A 97 7.62 -9.91 15.60
C LEU A 97 8.58 -9.00 16.38
N ARG A 98 9.75 -9.52 16.77
CA ARG A 98 10.79 -8.73 17.42
C ARG A 98 11.24 -7.58 16.50
N PRO A 99 11.40 -6.33 17.01
CA PRO A 99 11.86 -5.20 16.20
C PRO A 99 13.17 -5.53 15.46
N ARG A 100 13.17 -5.35 14.13
CA ARG A 100 14.35 -5.43 13.26
C ARG A 100 14.74 -4.08 12.69
N SER A 101 13.76 -3.21 12.51
CA SER A 101 13.96 -1.80 12.16
C SER A 101 12.87 -0.93 12.77
N ASP A 102 13.24 0.27 13.22
CA ASP A 102 12.32 1.31 13.70
C ASP A 102 12.97 2.66 13.42
N GLY A 103 12.28 3.52 12.67
CA GLY A 103 12.79 4.85 12.34
C GLY A 103 12.12 5.45 11.11
N ILE A 104 12.68 6.55 10.61
CA ILE A 104 12.21 7.17 9.38
C ILE A 104 12.62 6.30 8.19
N ASP A 105 11.62 5.79 7.48
CA ASP A 105 11.81 5.03 6.26
C ASP A 105 12.26 5.99 5.15
N ARG A 106 13.39 5.68 4.50
CA ARG A 106 13.98 6.54 3.46
C ARG A 106 13.19 6.55 2.15
N VAL A 107 12.35 5.55 1.93
CA VAL A 107 11.46 5.44 0.77
C VAL A 107 10.16 6.18 1.07
N LEU A 108 9.56 5.94 2.24
CA LEU A 108 8.24 6.48 2.57
C LEU A 108 8.28 7.87 3.25
N GLY A 109 9.43 8.30 3.75
CA GLY A 109 9.60 9.59 4.45
C GLY A 109 8.87 9.67 5.79
N ALA A 110 8.34 8.56 6.31
CA ALA A 110 7.54 8.48 7.52
C ALA A 110 8.10 7.42 8.48
N ARG A 111 7.78 7.53 9.78
CA ARG A 111 8.21 6.53 10.75
C ARG A 111 7.57 5.18 10.44
N SER A 112 8.39 4.17 10.22
CA SER A 112 8.00 2.78 10.00
C SER A 112 8.72 1.87 10.98
N ALA A 113 8.08 0.76 11.34
CA ALA A 113 8.67 -0.26 12.19
C ALA A 113 8.36 -1.65 11.62
N PHE A 114 9.35 -2.54 11.61
CA PHE A 114 9.21 -3.89 11.06
C PHE A 114 9.86 -4.94 11.95
N GLY A 115 9.26 -6.12 11.96
CA GLY A 115 9.89 -7.38 12.31
C GLY A 115 10.45 -8.08 11.06
N LEU A 116 10.47 -9.41 11.07
CA LEU A 116 10.75 -10.21 9.87
C LEU A 116 9.47 -10.38 9.04
N GLY A 117 9.30 -9.53 8.03
CA GLY A 117 8.20 -9.60 7.06
C GLY A 117 6.87 -9.01 7.52
N TYR A 118 6.77 -8.54 8.77
CA TYR A 118 5.56 -7.91 9.32
C TYR A 118 5.84 -6.46 9.72
N MET A 119 4.90 -5.59 9.41
CA MET A 119 4.82 -4.25 10.01
C MET A 119 4.48 -4.37 11.49
N ARG A 120 5.07 -3.47 12.27
CA ARG A 120 4.78 -3.21 13.67
C ARG A 120 4.17 -1.80 13.81
N PRO A 121 3.44 -1.49 14.90
CA PRO A 121 2.78 -0.22 15.08
C PRO A 121 3.72 0.98 14.90
N ALA A 122 3.39 1.84 13.93
CA ALA A 122 4.16 3.02 13.52
C ALA A 122 3.24 3.95 12.68
N MET A 123 3.75 5.07 12.16
CA MET A 123 2.93 5.97 11.33
C MET A 123 2.42 5.29 10.04
N THR A 124 3.19 4.36 9.49
CA THR A 124 2.82 3.57 8.29
C THR A 124 1.94 2.36 8.58
N PHE A 125 1.72 2.03 9.85
CA PHE A 125 0.83 0.98 10.33
C PHE A 125 0.05 1.47 11.55
N LEU A 126 -0.95 2.33 11.28
CA LEU A 126 -1.80 2.90 12.31
C LEU A 126 -2.55 1.81 13.07
N THR A 127 -2.34 1.76 14.37
CA THR A 127 -2.89 0.76 15.27
C THR A 127 -3.55 1.46 16.46
N PRO A 128 -4.78 1.07 16.85
CA PRO A 128 -5.43 1.63 18.04
C PRO A 128 -4.60 1.42 19.31
N ALA A 129 -4.77 2.30 20.29
CA ALA A 129 -3.98 2.29 21.53
C ALA A 129 -3.90 0.92 22.22
N PRO A 130 -4.97 0.12 22.32
CA PRO A 130 -4.84 -1.23 22.89
C PRO A 130 -3.83 -2.08 22.09
N GLY A 131 -3.90 -2.08 20.76
CA GLY A 131 -3.05 -2.91 19.89
C GLY A 131 -1.58 -2.51 19.80
N VAL A 132 -1.18 -1.34 20.32
CA VAL A 132 0.12 -0.71 20.01
C VAL A 132 1.34 -1.56 20.36
N ASP A 133 1.26 -2.44 21.35
CA ASP A 133 2.40 -3.25 21.81
C ASP A 133 2.46 -4.66 21.20
N SER A 134 1.38 -5.12 20.57
CA SER A 134 1.18 -6.54 20.26
C SER A 134 0.63 -6.82 18.86
N ALA A 135 -0.02 -5.84 18.24
CA ALA A 135 -0.51 -5.98 16.88
C ALA A 135 0.64 -6.08 15.88
N PHE A 136 0.46 -6.87 14.85
CA PHE A 136 1.36 -6.97 13.71
C PHE A 136 0.56 -7.19 12.44
N GLY A 137 1.15 -6.92 11.29
CA GLY A 137 0.44 -7.11 10.04
C GLY A 137 1.13 -6.52 8.83
N HIS A 138 0.32 -6.09 7.87
CA HIS A 138 0.79 -5.31 6.73
C HIS A 138 -0.36 -4.49 6.14
N THR A 139 -0.08 -3.26 5.72
CA THR A 139 -1.00 -2.43 4.93
C THR A 139 -0.71 -2.60 3.45
N GLY A 140 -1.75 -2.55 2.62
CA GLY A 140 -1.62 -2.56 1.16
C GLY A 140 -1.94 -1.20 0.56
N LEU A 141 -1.43 -0.97 -0.65
CA LEU A 141 -1.69 0.25 -1.40
C LEU A 141 -3.20 0.53 -1.47
N GLY A 142 -3.58 1.78 -1.18
CA GLY A 142 -4.98 2.24 -1.19
C GLY A 142 -5.82 1.83 0.02
N GLY A 143 -5.28 1.08 0.98
CA GLY A 143 -5.87 0.96 2.32
C GLY A 143 -6.27 -0.44 2.80
N SER A 144 -5.90 -1.52 2.12
CA SER A 144 -6.17 -2.87 2.65
C SER A 144 -5.30 -3.12 3.87
N VAL A 145 -5.76 -3.94 4.81
CA VAL A 145 -4.94 -4.35 5.95
C VAL A 145 -5.21 -5.79 6.30
N GLY A 146 -4.15 -6.51 6.68
CA GLY A 146 -4.25 -7.74 7.46
C GLY A 146 -3.52 -7.53 8.78
N LEU A 147 -4.14 -7.95 9.87
CA LEU A 147 -3.67 -7.70 11.23
C LEU A 147 -3.91 -8.93 12.11
N GLY A 148 -2.92 -9.26 12.94
CA GLY A 148 -3.04 -10.19 14.06
C GLY A 148 -2.56 -9.55 15.36
N ASP A 149 -3.13 -9.96 16.48
CA ASP A 149 -2.73 -9.51 17.81
C ASP A 149 -2.74 -10.73 18.77
N PRO A 150 -1.55 -11.31 19.05
CA PRO A 150 -1.44 -12.47 19.92
C PRO A 150 -1.86 -12.20 21.37
N ALA A 151 -1.73 -10.97 21.87
CA ALA A 151 -2.08 -10.64 23.24
C ALA A 151 -3.60 -10.63 23.45
N ARG A 152 -4.37 -10.37 22.38
CA ARG A 152 -5.84 -10.34 22.41
C ARG A 152 -6.50 -11.55 21.75
N GLY A 153 -5.72 -12.46 21.15
CA GLY A 153 -6.27 -13.53 20.33
C GLY A 153 -7.07 -13.01 19.13
N LEU A 154 -6.73 -11.83 18.62
CA LEU A 154 -7.48 -11.13 17.58
C LEU A 154 -6.82 -11.33 16.22
N ALA A 155 -7.63 -11.49 15.19
CA ALA A 155 -7.22 -11.37 13.80
C ALA A 155 -8.28 -10.64 12.99
N LEU A 156 -7.84 -9.74 12.11
CA LEU A 156 -8.69 -8.89 11.31
C LEU A 156 -8.09 -8.74 9.91
N ALA A 157 -8.98 -8.60 8.92
CA ALA A 157 -8.56 -8.13 7.62
C ALA A 157 -9.64 -7.23 7.00
N TYR A 158 -9.19 -6.21 6.29
CA TYR A 158 -10.01 -5.34 5.46
C TYR A 158 -9.44 -5.34 4.04
N THR A 159 -10.33 -5.60 3.08
CA THR A 159 -10.03 -5.58 1.65
C THR A 159 -11.03 -4.68 0.95
N MET A 160 -10.59 -3.95 -0.08
CA MET A 160 -11.43 -3.05 -0.87
C MET A 160 -11.08 -3.17 -2.35
N ASN A 161 -12.04 -2.83 -3.21
CA ASN A 161 -11.86 -2.73 -4.66
C ASN A 161 -11.72 -1.28 -5.15
N ARG A 162 -11.96 -0.30 -4.27
CA ARG A 162 -11.73 1.13 -4.52
C ARG A 162 -10.60 1.62 -3.64
N LEU A 163 -9.46 1.92 -4.26
CA LEU A 163 -8.31 2.51 -3.57
C LEU A 163 -8.71 3.87 -2.99
N ALA A 164 -8.28 4.15 -1.75
CA ALA A 164 -8.40 5.47 -1.18
C ALA A 164 -7.56 6.47 -1.97
N THR A 165 -8.15 7.60 -2.36
CA THR A 165 -7.46 8.71 -3.05
C THR A 165 -7.32 9.95 -2.15
N GLU A 166 -7.96 9.95 -0.99
CA GLU A 166 -8.01 11.05 -0.04
C GLU A 166 -7.79 10.54 1.39
N LEU A 167 -7.37 11.44 2.29
CA LEU A 167 -7.04 11.10 3.68
C LEU A 167 -8.24 10.48 4.44
N GLY A 168 -9.46 10.97 4.23
CA GLY A 168 -10.67 10.44 4.88
C GLY A 168 -10.97 9.00 4.49
N ASP A 169 -10.84 8.69 3.19
CA ASP A 169 -10.92 7.34 2.64
C ASP A 169 -9.78 6.44 3.14
N GLY A 170 -8.61 7.02 3.40
CA GLY A 170 -7.43 6.33 3.92
C GLY A 170 -7.60 5.78 5.33
N LEU A 171 -8.55 6.29 6.12
CA LEU A 171 -8.75 5.87 7.51
C LEU A 171 -9.83 4.78 7.69
N ARG A 172 -10.44 4.27 6.62
CA ARG A 172 -11.49 3.22 6.71
C ARG A 172 -11.02 1.98 7.48
N ALA A 173 -9.83 1.48 7.14
CA ALA A 173 -9.23 0.33 7.81
C ALA A 173 -8.96 0.60 9.29
N TYR A 174 -8.41 1.78 9.61
CA TYR A 174 -8.13 2.17 10.99
C TYR A 174 -9.42 2.25 11.82
N ARG A 175 -10.45 2.96 11.34
CA ARG A 175 -11.74 3.12 12.06
C ARG A 175 -12.42 1.78 12.31
N LEU A 176 -12.38 0.85 11.34
CA LEU A 176 -12.89 -0.51 11.53
C LEU A 176 -12.07 -1.26 12.59
N THR A 177 -10.74 -1.14 12.54
CA THR A 177 -9.84 -1.77 13.51
C THR A 177 -10.11 -1.23 14.91
N GLU A 178 -10.21 0.08 15.07
CA GLU A 178 -10.54 0.76 16.33
C GLU A 178 -11.88 0.28 16.90
N ALA A 179 -12.93 0.19 16.08
CA ALA A 179 -14.23 -0.33 16.50
C ALA A 179 -14.17 -1.79 16.97
N VAL A 180 -13.36 -2.63 16.31
CA VAL A 180 -13.17 -4.03 16.72
C VAL A 180 -12.42 -4.13 18.04
N TYR A 181 -11.36 -3.34 18.23
CA TYR A 181 -10.65 -3.27 19.52
C TYR A 181 -11.57 -2.79 20.65
N ALA A 182 -12.42 -1.78 20.39
CA ALA A 182 -13.37 -1.28 21.37
C ALA A 182 -14.45 -2.33 21.77
N ALA A 183 -14.76 -3.27 20.89
CA ALA A 183 -15.73 -4.33 21.16
C ALA A 183 -15.18 -5.48 22.03
N LEU A 184 -13.86 -5.50 22.31
CA LEU A 184 -13.22 -6.53 23.13
C LEU A 184 -13.26 -6.25 24.65
N GLY A 185 -13.70 -5.05 25.05
CA GLY A 185 -13.65 -4.57 26.44
C GLY A 185 -12.27 -4.06 26.85
#